data_AF-A0A1Y4FP26-F1
#
_entry.id   AF-A0A1Y4FP26-F1
#
_cell.length_a   1.000
_cell.length_b   1.000
_cell.length_c   1.000
_cell.angle_alpha   90.00
_cell.angle_beta   90.00
_cell.angle_gamma   90.00
#
_symmetry.space_group_name_H-M   'P 1'
#
loop_
_entity.id
_entity.type
_entity.pdbx_description
1 polymer ?
#
loop_
_entity_poly.entity_id
_entity_poly.type
_entity_poly.pdbx_seq_one_letter_code
_entity_poly.pdbx_strand_id
1 'polypeptide(L)'
;MKKIYPKEWLKLHPYQIVDEVDRYYTDVANQIYQVLNTPLADGMFEEKDARYFSLCLTAWFEDVISQVGIWTTFTAACKKRYGNWLPFYPLDDNYYPDEINVEDIRFLLWHHIQFSSRDEGRIINPENPVIELFANELYCILDEIYETAPENERLWQFMHPKGKGGLNSFEKYRLVLQWFHYDSYFNIENQKQYEDELEETTSDLSEDWQGKKNLLVYNTYTALMLQGRRDLLSLTSCEWLALWAEQNNGPQEWRSTKEYIESFFLLTGEDDGFLYLQDLCGKDEVYRVTKDSFDLSSIKDRQVGESVALCTLLHYGKVWNQIGIMSLLPSLNNDIKQAVESLRDKKEHRNEKAVYEDFIRATGGKPFYFCKSRQEMIDFLTHEMKYRTAEGLKLPSIRAKHGLILMASPRTGLYIQTQLCECVKSPDNPFYDAKAAAQKALSFLLSPDVIPYDLSCMLQDRGMLPDAMLNSLKGEEYGRKFLQQNAHFLTDYFFHRCREKDYDA
;
A
#
# COMPACT_ATOMS: atom_id res chain seq x y z
N MET A 1 -11.48 34.01 1.42
CA MET A 1 -10.83 32.74 1.78
C MET A 1 -11.47 32.21 3.06
N LYS A 2 -11.96 30.97 3.09
CA LYS A 2 -12.48 30.36 4.33
C LYS A 2 -11.30 29.93 5.21
N LYS A 3 -11.25 30.38 6.47
CA LYS A 3 -10.21 29.99 7.45
C LYS A 3 -10.35 28.49 7.79
N ILE A 4 -9.23 27.80 8.03
CA ILE A 4 -9.20 26.47 8.64
C ILE A 4 -9.51 26.62 10.13
N TYR A 5 -10.44 25.82 10.65
CA TYR A 5 -10.83 25.85 12.07
C TYR A 5 -10.24 24.66 12.85
N PRO A 6 -10.10 24.77 14.19
CA PRO A 6 -9.54 23.68 15.02
C PRO A 6 -10.27 22.35 14.88
N LYS A 7 -11.58 22.37 14.57
CA LYS A 7 -12.35 21.14 14.31
C LYS A 7 -11.86 20.39 13.07
N GLU A 8 -11.35 21.10 12.06
CA GLU A 8 -10.77 20.49 10.86
C GLU A 8 -9.38 19.95 11.16
N TRP A 9 -8.56 20.69 11.91
CA TRP A 9 -7.25 20.24 12.41
C TRP A 9 -7.35 18.92 13.18
N LEU A 10 -8.30 18.82 14.12
CA LEU A 10 -8.50 17.63 14.92
C LEU A 10 -8.99 16.39 14.15
N LYS A 11 -9.35 16.51 12.86
CA LYS A 11 -9.62 15.33 12.03
C LYS A 11 -8.35 14.50 11.79
N LEU A 12 -7.18 15.11 11.87
CA LEU A 12 -5.90 14.41 11.73
C LEU A 12 -5.37 13.84 13.06
N HIS A 13 -6.12 13.99 14.16
CA HIS A 13 -5.63 13.72 15.52
C HIS A 13 -6.43 12.61 16.22
N PRO A 14 -5.78 11.85 17.12
CA PRO A 14 -6.42 10.75 17.83
C PRO A 14 -7.32 11.22 18.98
N TYR A 15 -7.55 12.53 19.12
CA TYR A 15 -8.32 13.15 20.20
C TYR A 15 -9.20 14.29 19.68
N GLN A 16 -10.22 14.68 20.45
CA GLN A 16 -11.29 15.58 20.00
C GLN A 16 -11.40 16.89 20.80
N ILE A 17 -10.65 17.04 21.88
CA ILE A 17 -10.68 18.24 22.73
C ILE A 17 -9.58 19.20 22.27
N VAL A 18 -9.97 20.40 21.85
CA VAL A 18 -9.06 21.47 21.44
C VAL A 18 -8.36 22.09 22.64
N ASP A 19 -7.04 22.23 22.59
CA ASP A 19 -6.24 23.02 23.54
C ASP A 19 -5.50 24.19 22.87
N GLU A 20 -4.45 24.71 23.52
CA GLU A 20 -3.64 25.80 22.98
C GLU A 20 -2.64 25.36 21.89
N VAL A 21 -2.11 24.13 21.98
CA VAL A 21 -1.22 23.54 20.97
C VAL A 21 -2.00 23.33 19.66
N ASP A 22 -3.23 22.81 19.74
CA ASP A 22 -4.08 22.65 18.56
C ASP A 22 -4.40 23.99 17.87
N ARG A 23 -4.62 25.05 18.67
CA ARG A 23 -4.88 26.39 18.13
C ARG A 23 -3.65 26.97 17.45
N TYR A 24 -2.47 26.77 18.05
CA TYR A 24 -1.19 27.17 17.47
C TYR A 24 -1.01 26.54 16.08
N TYR A 25 -1.08 25.21 15.98
CA TYR A 25 -0.91 24.53 14.69
C TYR A 25 -2.06 24.83 13.71
N THR A 26 -3.29 25.05 14.18
CA THR A 26 -4.37 25.54 13.30
C THR A 26 -4.01 26.89 12.67
N ASP A 27 -3.38 27.80 13.41
CA ASP A 27 -2.94 29.09 12.87
C ASP A 27 -1.75 28.93 11.90
N VAL A 28 -0.81 28.01 12.16
CA VAL A 28 0.26 27.64 11.20
C VAL A 28 -0.32 27.11 9.89
N ALA A 29 -1.28 26.19 9.96
CA ALA A 29 -1.97 25.65 8.77
C ALA A 29 -2.65 26.76 7.97
N ASN A 30 -3.18 27.79 8.63
CA ASN A 30 -3.75 28.94 7.94
C ASN A 30 -2.70 29.84 7.25
N GLN A 31 -1.47 29.92 7.76
CA GLN A 31 -0.37 30.64 7.09
C GLN A 31 0.07 29.90 5.82
N ILE A 32 0.26 28.58 5.92
CA ILE A 32 0.56 27.72 4.76
C ILE A 32 -0.55 27.84 3.70
N TYR A 33 -1.82 27.77 4.13
CA TYR A 33 -2.95 27.89 3.21
C TYR A 33 -3.02 29.23 2.48
N GLN A 34 -2.56 30.33 3.10
CA GLN A 34 -2.51 31.63 2.42
C GLN A 34 -1.54 31.63 1.24
N VAL A 35 -0.38 30.99 1.39
CA VAL A 35 0.62 30.84 0.31
C VAL A 35 0.05 30.00 -0.84
N LEU A 36 -0.59 28.90 -0.51
CA LEU A 36 -1.15 27.95 -1.48
C LEU A 36 -2.45 28.44 -2.13
N ASN A 37 -3.07 29.50 -1.60
CA ASN A 37 -4.27 30.11 -2.16
C ASN A 37 -3.95 31.46 -2.82
N THR A 38 -2.85 31.49 -3.57
CA THR A 38 -2.43 32.62 -4.41
C THR A 38 -2.72 32.35 -5.89
N PRO A 39 -2.84 33.38 -6.75
CA PRO A 39 -3.03 33.18 -8.19
C PRO A 39 -1.91 32.38 -8.87
N LEU A 40 -0.74 32.26 -8.24
CA LEU A 40 0.37 31.45 -8.74
C LEU A 40 0.12 29.94 -8.53
N ALA A 41 -0.69 29.59 -7.54
CA ALA A 41 -1.13 28.21 -7.28
C ALA A 41 -2.35 27.82 -8.13
N ASP A 42 -2.93 28.75 -8.91
CA ASP A 42 -4.08 28.47 -9.76
C ASP A 42 -3.75 27.35 -10.77
N GLY A 43 -4.53 26.27 -10.72
CA GLY A 43 -4.33 25.10 -11.56
C GLY A 43 -3.30 24.09 -11.05
N MET A 44 -2.65 24.32 -9.90
CA MET A 44 -1.89 23.29 -9.19
C MET A 44 -2.74 22.48 -8.22
N PHE A 45 -3.62 23.17 -7.49
CA PHE A 45 -4.49 22.58 -6.50
C PHE A 45 -5.92 23.07 -6.70
N GLU A 46 -6.89 22.19 -6.49
CA GLU A 46 -8.23 22.66 -6.13
C GLU A 46 -8.21 23.27 -4.72
N GLU A 47 -9.15 24.18 -4.41
CA GLU A 47 -9.20 24.83 -3.08
C GLU A 47 -9.21 23.81 -1.93
N LYS A 48 -9.95 22.70 -2.11
CA LYS A 48 -10.06 21.62 -1.13
C LYS A 48 -8.71 20.90 -0.92
N ASP A 49 -7.91 20.74 -1.98
CA ASP A 49 -6.65 20.02 -1.95
C ASP A 49 -5.56 20.88 -1.31
N ALA A 50 -5.50 22.17 -1.65
CA ALA A 50 -4.62 23.13 -0.99
C ALA A 50 -4.90 23.20 0.51
N ARG A 51 -6.18 23.21 0.90
CA ARG A 51 -6.60 23.21 2.30
C ARG A 51 -6.18 21.94 3.03
N TYR A 52 -6.40 20.77 2.43
CA TYR A 52 -6.04 19.49 3.03
C TYR A 52 -4.52 19.30 3.11
N PHE A 53 -3.78 19.70 2.08
CA PHE A 53 -2.32 19.71 2.11
C PHE A 53 -1.78 20.65 3.20
N SER A 54 -2.40 21.82 3.40
CA SER A 54 -2.00 22.73 4.48
C SER A 54 -2.10 22.09 5.86
N LEU A 55 -3.17 21.30 6.10
CA LEU A 55 -3.33 20.51 7.32
C LEU A 55 -2.24 19.43 7.43
N CYS A 56 -2.00 18.67 6.36
CA CYS A 56 -1.04 17.56 6.37
C CYS A 56 0.40 18.03 6.53
N LEU A 57 0.80 19.13 5.86
CA LEU A 57 2.13 19.72 6.02
C LEU A 57 2.35 20.24 7.44
N THR A 58 1.32 20.83 8.05
CA THR A 58 1.40 21.29 9.44
C THR A 58 1.50 20.11 10.41
N ALA A 59 0.79 19.00 10.16
CA ALA A 59 0.88 17.78 10.96
C ALA A 59 2.22 17.06 10.79
N TRP A 60 2.82 17.10 9.60
CA TRP A 60 4.21 16.68 9.39
C TRP A 60 5.18 17.53 10.23
N PHE A 61 5.01 18.86 10.20
CA PHE A 61 5.82 19.76 11.01
C PHE A 61 5.67 19.46 12.51
N GLU A 62 4.44 19.24 12.99
CA GLU A 62 4.19 18.82 14.37
C GLU A 62 4.82 17.47 14.72
N ASP A 63 4.83 16.48 13.81
CA ASP A 63 5.52 15.20 14.00
C ASP A 63 7.04 15.40 14.21
N VAL A 64 7.66 16.27 13.41
CA VAL A 64 9.08 16.63 13.54
C VAL A 64 9.34 17.33 14.87
N ILE A 65 8.60 18.39 15.19
CA ILE A 65 8.77 19.17 16.43
C ILE A 65 8.54 18.30 17.68
N SER A 66 7.49 17.48 17.66
CA SER A 66 7.11 16.63 18.79
C SER A 66 7.91 15.33 18.85
N GLN A 67 8.80 15.08 17.89
CA GLN A 67 9.59 13.85 17.77
C GLN A 67 8.75 12.58 17.89
N VAL A 68 7.59 12.58 17.23
CA VAL A 68 6.67 11.42 17.25
C VAL A 68 7.24 10.27 16.40
N GLY A 69 8.03 10.61 15.38
CA GLY A 69 8.89 9.69 14.64
C GLY A 69 8.23 9.06 13.42
N ILE A 70 7.15 9.66 12.89
CA ILE A 70 6.51 9.16 11.68
C ILE A 70 7.38 9.40 10.46
N TRP A 71 7.79 10.64 10.27
CA TRP A 71 8.64 11.03 9.15
C TRP A 71 10.03 10.38 9.21
N THR A 72 10.66 10.36 10.38
CA THR A 72 11.99 9.74 10.55
C THR A 72 11.97 8.23 10.26
N THR A 73 10.87 7.54 10.60
CA THR A 73 10.68 6.12 10.24
C THR A 73 10.63 5.93 8.74
N PHE A 74 9.92 6.82 8.04
CA PHE A 74 9.84 6.82 6.58
C PHE A 74 11.21 7.05 5.93
N THR A 75 11.91 8.11 6.30
CA THR A 75 13.20 8.46 5.67
C THR A 75 14.28 7.40 5.96
N ALA A 76 14.30 6.83 7.17
CA ALA A 76 15.19 5.71 7.50
C ALA A 76 14.88 4.45 6.68
N ALA A 77 13.59 4.16 6.44
CA ALA A 77 13.19 3.07 5.56
C ALA A 77 13.62 3.34 4.12
N CYS A 78 13.41 4.55 3.60
CA CYS A 78 13.89 4.95 2.27
C CYS A 78 15.40 4.75 2.13
N LYS A 79 16.20 5.17 3.11
CA LYS A 79 17.65 4.97 3.09
C LYS A 79 18.02 3.50 3.00
N LYS A 80 17.34 2.64 3.75
CA LYS A 80 17.59 1.20 3.75
C LYS A 80 17.18 0.53 2.43
N ARG A 81 16.05 0.93 1.84
CA ARG A 81 15.43 0.27 0.68
C ARG A 81 15.92 0.80 -0.66
N TYR A 82 16.05 2.12 -0.76
CA TYR A 82 16.33 2.83 -2.01
C TYR A 82 17.72 3.47 -2.02
N GLY A 83 18.46 3.39 -0.90
CA GLY A 83 19.83 3.90 -0.80
C GLY A 83 19.96 5.40 -0.54
N ASN A 84 18.83 6.12 -0.37
CA ASN A 84 18.81 7.55 -0.09
C ASN A 84 17.69 7.87 0.93
N TRP A 85 17.87 8.91 1.75
CA TRP A 85 16.89 9.27 2.80
C TRP A 85 15.53 9.69 2.24
N LEU A 86 15.52 10.22 1.03
CA LEU A 86 14.32 10.64 0.33
C LEU A 86 14.43 10.27 -1.16
N PRO A 87 13.33 9.87 -1.82
CA PRO A 87 13.31 9.70 -3.27
C PRO A 87 13.54 11.02 -4.03
N PHE A 88 13.96 10.90 -5.29
CA PHE A 88 14.06 11.97 -6.30
C PHE A 88 15.16 13.01 -6.12
N TYR A 89 15.37 13.51 -4.91
CA TYR A 89 16.20 14.69 -4.69
C TYR A 89 17.65 14.31 -4.35
N PRO A 90 18.65 15.03 -4.91
CA PRO A 90 20.02 14.91 -4.44
C PRO A 90 20.08 15.50 -3.03
N LEU A 91 20.49 14.70 -2.05
CA LEU A 91 20.67 15.13 -0.67
C LEU A 91 22.15 15.33 -0.40
N ASP A 92 22.51 16.42 0.28
CA ASP A 92 23.89 16.72 0.67
C ASP A 92 24.08 16.62 2.19
N ASP A 93 25.25 17.04 2.69
CA ASP A 93 25.61 16.96 4.10
C ASP A 93 24.75 17.88 5.00
N ASN A 94 23.90 18.75 4.45
CA ASN A 94 22.99 19.62 5.18
C ASN A 94 21.58 19.03 5.34
N TYR A 95 21.32 17.83 4.83
CA TYR A 95 20.04 17.15 5.07
C TYR A 95 20.07 16.41 6.40
N TYR A 96 19.26 16.86 7.35
CA TYR A 96 19.12 16.28 8.69
C TYR A 96 17.76 15.58 8.81
N PRO A 97 17.70 14.24 8.84
CA PRO A 97 16.43 13.50 8.79
C PRO A 97 15.47 13.76 9.98
N ASP A 98 16.00 14.28 11.08
CA ASP A 98 15.29 14.64 12.32
C ASP A 98 14.93 16.13 12.42
N GLU A 99 15.29 16.94 11.42
CA GLU A 99 14.93 18.35 11.31
C GLU A 99 13.99 18.58 10.12
N ILE A 100 13.56 19.84 9.93
CA ILE A 100 12.82 20.21 8.73
C ILE A 100 13.78 20.42 7.55
N ASN A 101 13.45 19.84 6.39
CA ASN A 101 14.21 20.06 5.16
C ASN A 101 13.28 20.53 4.04
N VAL A 102 13.77 21.40 3.16
CA VAL A 102 12.99 21.84 1.99
C VAL A 102 12.65 20.67 1.07
N GLU A 103 13.55 19.68 0.96
CA GLU A 103 13.33 18.46 0.18
C GLU A 103 12.14 17.64 0.70
N ASP A 104 11.92 17.59 2.01
CA ASP A 104 10.77 16.90 2.60
C ASP A 104 9.46 17.56 2.17
N ILE A 105 9.42 18.90 2.20
CA ILE A 105 8.26 19.68 1.74
C ILE A 105 8.03 19.48 0.24
N ARG A 106 9.09 19.43 -0.58
CA ARG A 106 8.99 19.14 -2.02
C ARG A 106 8.38 17.75 -2.27
N PHE A 107 8.81 16.75 -1.51
CA PHE A 107 8.27 15.40 -1.62
C PHE A 107 6.80 15.32 -1.22
N LEU A 108 6.42 15.94 -0.09
CA LEU A 108 5.03 15.98 0.38
C LEU A 108 4.13 16.73 -0.62
N LEU A 109 4.58 17.86 -1.17
CA LEU A 109 3.89 18.56 -2.25
C LEU A 109 3.68 17.65 -3.47
N TRP A 110 4.75 16.98 -3.93
CA TRP A 110 4.65 16.05 -5.05
C TRP A 110 3.65 14.93 -4.77
N HIS A 111 3.68 14.33 -3.59
CA HIS A 111 2.79 13.24 -3.21
C HIS A 111 1.31 13.68 -3.26
N HIS A 112 0.99 14.84 -2.69
CA HIS A 112 -0.37 15.38 -2.72
C HIS A 112 -0.84 15.74 -4.12
N ILE A 113 0.00 16.39 -4.94
CA ILE A 113 -0.36 16.73 -6.33
C ILE A 113 -0.52 15.46 -7.16
N GLN A 114 0.37 14.48 -6.98
CA GLN A 114 0.29 13.21 -7.67
C GLN A 114 -0.99 12.46 -7.30
N PHE A 115 -1.38 12.45 -6.02
CA PHE A 115 -2.64 11.85 -5.57
C PHE A 115 -3.86 12.50 -6.24
N SER A 116 -3.97 13.84 -6.21
CA SER A 116 -5.07 14.57 -6.87
C SER A 116 -5.12 14.36 -8.39
N SER A 117 -3.98 14.03 -9.01
CA SER A 117 -3.85 13.85 -10.47
C SER A 117 -4.06 12.40 -10.95
N ARG A 118 -4.30 11.44 -10.05
CA ARG A 118 -4.40 10.00 -10.40
C ARG A 118 -5.55 9.70 -11.35
N ASP A 119 -6.74 10.28 -11.09
CA ASP A 119 -7.94 10.03 -11.90
C ASP A 119 -7.80 10.54 -13.34
N GLU A 120 -6.89 11.49 -13.58
CA GLU A 120 -6.56 12.00 -14.92
C GLU A 120 -5.50 11.16 -15.65
N GLY A 121 -4.97 10.11 -15.00
CA GLY A 121 -3.88 9.29 -15.51
C GLY A 121 -2.55 10.07 -15.67
N ARG A 122 -2.41 11.20 -14.97
CA ARG A 122 -1.27 12.11 -15.12
C ARG A 122 -0.17 11.77 -14.12
N ILE A 123 1.05 11.62 -14.64
CA ILE A 123 2.27 11.46 -13.84
C ILE A 123 2.92 12.82 -13.64
N ILE A 124 3.10 13.20 -12.39
CA ILE A 124 3.69 14.47 -11.98
C ILE A 124 5.20 14.28 -11.82
N ASN A 125 5.98 15.12 -12.49
CA ASN A 125 7.43 15.12 -12.32
C ASN A 125 7.78 15.76 -10.94
N PRO A 126 8.47 15.05 -10.04
CA PRO A 126 8.90 15.58 -8.72
C PRO A 126 9.81 16.81 -8.80
N GLU A 127 10.47 17.04 -9.94
CA GLU A 127 11.32 18.20 -10.21
C GLU A 127 10.57 19.36 -10.89
N ASN A 128 9.25 19.38 -10.84
CA ASN A 128 8.48 20.52 -11.36
C ASN A 128 8.95 21.82 -10.66
N PRO A 129 9.39 22.86 -11.38
CA PRO A 129 9.89 24.10 -10.78
C PRO A 129 8.88 24.79 -9.86
N VAL A 130 7.58 24.58 -10.08
CA VAL A 130 6.56 25.18 -9.22
C VAL A 130 6.46 24.46 -7.87
N ILE A 131 6.73 23.15 -7.81
CA ILE A 131 6.86 22.42 -6.54
C ILE A 131 8.04 22.99 -5.74
N GLU A 132 9.19 23.20 -6.40
CA GLU A 132 10.37 23.77 -5.75
C GLU A 132 10.10 25.19 -5.24
N LEU A 133 9.43 26.03 -6.02
CA LEU A 133 9.09 27.39 -5.61
C LEU A 133 8.23 27.40 -4.33
N PHE A 134 7.11 26.66 -4.32
CA PHE A 134 6.25 26.61 -3.15
C PHE A 134 6.92 25.95 -1.95
N ALA A 135 7.75 24.92 -2.16
CA ALA A 135 8.47 24.30 -1.05
C ALA A 135 9.39 25.29 -0.34
N ASN A 136 10.10 26.16 -1.08
CA ASN A 136 10.95 27.19 -0.48
C ASN A 136 10.14 28.23 0.30
N GLU A 137 9.01 28.71 -0.23
CA GLU A 137 8.15 29.67 0.48
C GLU A 137 7.57 29.08 1.77
N LEU A 138 7.13 27.82 1.71
CA LEU A 138 6.60 27.11 2.87
C LEU A 138 7.68 26.78 3.90
N TYR A 139 8.89 26.42 3.44
CA TYR A 139 10.04 26.20 4.30
C TYR A 139 10.37 27.44 5.12
N CYS A 140 10.43 28.63 4.52
CA CYS A 140 10.69 29.87 5.24
C CYS A 140 9.71 30.11 6.40
N ILE A 141 8.41 29.82 6.19
CA ILE A 141 7.40 29.96 7.25
C ILE A 141 7.69 29.01 8.41
N LEU A 142 8.04 27.77 8.12
CA LEU A 142 8.30 26.75 9.13
C LEU A 142 9.63 26.97 9.86
N ASP A 143 10.67 27.38 9.14
CA ASP A 143 11.99 27.72 9.67
C ASP A 143 11.94 28.89 10.66
N GLU A 144 11.15 29.93 10.36
CA GLU A 144 10.94 31.07 11.27
C GLU A 144 10.35 30.66 12.63
N ILE A 145 9.56 29.58 12.68
CA ILE A 145 8.89 29.12 13.89
C ILE A 145 9.50 27.86 14.49
N TYR A 146 10.43 27.20 13.81
CA TYR A 146 11.01 25.89 14.16
C TYR A 146 11.47 25.81 15.63
N GLU A 147 12.23 26.80 16.07
CA GLU A 147 12.80 26.87 17.43
C GLU A 147 11.79 27.19 18.54
N THR A 148 10.57 27.59 18.18
CA THR A 148 9.56 28.09 19.13
C THR A 148 8.23 27.34 19.10
N ALA A 149 8.04 26.45 18.12
CA ALA A 149 6.83 25.65 17.99
C ALA A 149 6.67 24.72 19.21
N PRO A 150 5.47 24.62 19.80
CA PRO A 150 5.25 23.79 20.98
C PRO A 150 5.17 22.31 20.60
N GLU A 151 5.79 21.45 21.40
CA GLU A 151 5.63 20.00 21.30
C GLU A 151 4.20 19.57 21.67
N ASN A 152 3.66 18.59 20.94
CA ASN A 152 2.38 17.98 21.25
C ASN A 152 2.56 16.70 22.09
N GLU A 153 2.60 16.89 23.42
CA GLU A 153 2.72 15.77 24.36
C GLU A 153 1.58 14.75 24.25
N ARG A 154 0.36 15.17 23.83
CA ARG A 154 -0.79 14.25 23.73
C ARG A 154 -0.62 13.29 22.57
N LEU A 155 -0.18 13.79 21.41
CA LEU A 155 0.13 12.95 20.26
C LEU A 155 1.32 12.02 20.58
N TRP A 156 2.36 12.56 21.22
CA TRP A 156 3.52 11.76 21.65
C TRP A 156 3.10 10.62 22.59
N GLN A 157 2.30 10.89 23.61
CA GLN A 157 1.81 9.89 24.58
C GLN A 157 0.89 8.85 23.93
N PHE A 158 0.13 9.24 22.90
CA PHE A 158 -0.71 8.31 22.13
C PHE A 158 0.13 7.28 21.38
N MET A 159 1.22 7.72 20.74
CA MET A 159 2.17 6.83 20.04
C MET A 159 3.11 6.08 20.99
N HIS A 160 3.39 6.62 22.18
CA HIS A 160 4.25 6.01 23.21
C HIS A 160 3.46 5.59 24.46
N PRO A 161 2.48 4.66 24.35
CA PRO A 161 1.63 4.33 25.47
C PRO A 161 2.43 3.65 26.60
N LYS A 162 2.55 4.33 27.75
CA LYS A 162 3.06 3.72 28.99
C LYS A 162 1.96 2.89 29.69
N GLY A 163 2.40 1.92 30.49
CA GLY A 163 1.57 0.85 31.07
C GLY A 163 0.31 1.26 31.86
N LYS A 164 -0.61 0.28 31.95
CA LYS A 164 -1.83 0.14 32.77
C LYS A 164 -2.68 1.41 33.02
N GLY A 165 -3.25 1.95 31.94
CA GLY A 165 -4.51 2.72 31.98
C GLY A 165 -5.65 1.85 31.42
N GLY A 166 -6.89 2.02 31.89
CA GLY A 166 -8.02 1.05 31.85
C GLY A 166 -8.47 0.37 30.55
N LEU A 167 -7.81 0.58 29.41
CA LEU A 167 -7.94 -0.25 28.21
C LEU A 167 -6.83 -1.31 28.20
N ASN A 168 -7.12 -2.54 27.73
CA ASN A 168 -6.06 -3.52 27.52
C ASN A 168 -5.04 -2.98 26.49
N SER A 169 -3.79 -3.48 26.51
CA SER A 169 -2.71 -2.97 25.65
C SER A 169 -3.00 -3.14 24.15
N PHE A 170 -3.76 -4.16 23.77
CA PHE A 170 -4.14 -4.44 22.39
C PHE A 170 -5.19 -3.46 21.87
N GLU A 171 -6.21 -3.10 22.66
CA GLU A 171 -7.21 -2.10 22.29
C GLU A 171 -6.58 -0.72 22.08
N LYS A 172 -5.58 -0.36 22.89
CA LYS A 172 -4.79 0.86 22.62
C LYS A 172 -4.06 0.79 21.29
N TYR A 173 -3.42 -0.35 20.99
CA TYR A 173 -2.78 -0.55 19.68
C TYR A 173 -3.78 -0.46 18.52
N ARG A 174 -4.99 -1.01 18.67
CA ARG A 174 -6.04 -0.90 17.64
C ARG A 174 -6.44 0.54 17.36
N LEU A 175 -6.54 1.38 18.39
CA LEU A 175 -6.80 2.81 18.22
C LEU A 175 -5.66 3.50 17.47
N VAL A 176 -4.40 3.18 17.81
CA VAL A 176 -3.23 3.70 17.08
C VAL A 176 -3.24 3.25 15.63
N LEU A 177 -3.47 1.96 15.39
CA LEU A 177 -3.53 1.38 14.06
C LEU A 177 -4.62 2.03 13.20
N GLN A 178 -5.80 2.24 13.78
CA GLN A 178 -6.93 2.90 13.12
C GLN A 178 -6.58 4.34 12.75
N TRP A 179 -6.14 5.15 13.73
CA TRP A 179 -5.77 6.55 13.51
C TRP A 179 -4.65 6.66 12.49
N PHE A 180 -3.59 5.85 12.64
CA PHE A 180 -2.47 5.86 11.71
C PHE A 180 -2.95 5.58 10.29
N HIS A 181 -3.78 4.55 10.10
CA HIS A 181 -4.25 4.17 8.77
C HIS A 181 -5.17 5.21 8.12
N TYR A 182 -6.13 5.78 8.84
CA TYR A 182 -7.20 6.59 8.24
C TYR A 182 -7.05 8.11 8.42
N ASP A 183 -6.47 8.53 9.53
CA ASP A 183 -6.54 9.92 9.98
C ASP A 183 -5.16 10.61 9.99
N SER A 184 -4.06 9.86 10.04
CA SER A 184 -2.72 10.47 10.05
C SER A 184 -2.40 11.18 8.73
N TYR A 185 -1.62 12.26 8.82
CA TYR A 185 -1.16 13.03 7.66
C TYR A 185 -0.38 12.20 6.63
N PHE A 186 0.18 11.06 7.07
CA PHE A 186 1.04 10.20 6.26
C PHE A 186 0.26 9.36 5.25
N ASN A 187 -1.02 9.07 5.53
CA ASN A 187 -1.83 8.08 4.82
C ASN A 187 -3.00 8.70 4.06
N ILE A 188 -2.71 9.71 3.23
CA ILE A 188 -3.71 10.59 2.61
C ILE A 188 -4.70 9.90 1.67
N GLU A 189 -4.37 8.70 1.19
CA GLU A 189 -5.19 7.96 0.22
C GLU A 189 -6.20 6.99 0.85
N ASN A 190 -5.95 6.56 2.10
CA ASN A 190 -6.65 5.42 2.69
C ASN A 190 -8.13 5.69 2.99
N GLN A 191 -8.46 6.93 3.38
CA GLN A 191 -9.85 7.32 3.62
C GLN A 191 -10.66 7.29 2.31
N LYS A 192 -10.11 7.83 1.22
CA LYS A 192 -10.75 7.76 -0.10
C LYS A 192 -10.86 6.31 -0.59
N GLN A 193 -9.82 5.49 -0.40
CA GLN A 193 -9.88 4.06 -0.73
C GLN A 193 -11.05 3.37 -0.02
N TYR A 194 -11.22 3.63 1.28
CA TYR A 194 -12.33 3.06 2.04
C TYR A 194 -13.70 3.49 1.52
N GLU A 195 -13.85 4.76 1.15
CA GLU A 195 -15.09 5.27 0.55
C GLU A 195 -15.39 4.59 -0.80
N ASP A 196 -14.39 4.51 -1.68
CA ASP A 196 -14.52 3.88 -3.00
C ASP A 196 -14.85 2.37 -2.88
N GLU A 197 -14.14 1.62 -2.01
CA GLU A 197 -14.40 0.19 -1.78
C GLU A 197 -15.74 -0.07 -1.10
N LEU A 198 -16.18 0.83 -0.22
CA LEU A 198 -17.47 0.71 0.43
C LEU A 198 -18.61 0.95 -0.57
N GLU A 199 -18.47 1.92 -1.48
CA GLU A 199 -19.43 2.15 -2.55
C GLU A 199 -19.52 0.92 -3.47
N GLU A 200 -18.39 0.37 -3.90
CA GLU A 200 -18.34 -0.85 -4.72
C GLU A 200 -19.00 -2.03 -3.99
N THR A 201 -18.68 -2.24 -2.71
CA THR A 201 -19.21 -3.35 -1.92
C THR A 201 -20.72 -3.20 -1.62
N THR A 202 -21.23 -1.96 -1.52
CA THR A 202 -22.61 -1.72 -1.03
C THR A 202 -23.63 -1.33 -2.10
N SER A 203 -23.20 -0.93 -3.29
CA SER A 203 -24.05 -0.44 -4.38
C SER A 203 -25.01 -1.50 -4.94
N ASP A 204 -24.59 -2.76 -5.04
CA ASP A 204 -25.37 -3.87 -5.63
C ASP A 204 -25.68 -5.02 -4.64
N LEU A 205 -25.89 -4.70 -3.36
CA LEU A 205 -26.22 -5.73 -2.37
C LEU A 205 -27.60 -6.34 -2.62
N SER A 206 -27.64 -7.66 -2.80
CA SER A 206 -28.90 -8.41 -2.86
C SER A 206 -29.70 -8.25 -1.56
N GLU A 207 -31.01 -8.51 -1.61
CA GLU A 207 -31.91 -8.40 -0.45
C GLU A 207 -31.40 -9.20 0.76
N ASP A 208 -30.78 -10.36 0.53
CA ASP A 208 -30.21 -11.23 1.57
C ASP A 208 -29.01 -10.58 2.31
N TRP A 209 -28.28 -9.69 1.66
CA TRP A 209 -27.11 -9.00 2.24
C TRP A 209 -27.44 -7.64 2.83
N GLN A 210 -28.62 -7.07 2.55
CA GLN A 210 -29.06 -5.80 3.15
C GLN A 210 -29.09 -5.88 4.68
N GLY A 211 -29.53 -7.02 5.24
CA GLY A 211 -29.52 -7.26 6.69
C GLY A 211 -28.11 -7.41 7.30
N LYS A 212 -27.07 -7.55 6.48
CA LYS A 212 -25.66 -7.74 6.89
C LYS A 212 -24.77 -6.54 6.54
N LYS A 213 -25.34 -5.42 6.08
CA LYS A 213 -24.59 -4.23 5.65
C LYS A 213 -23.58 -3.75 6.70
N ASN A 214 -23.95 -3.69 7.98
CA ASN A 214 -23.04 -3.25 9.04
C ASN A 214 -21.82 -4.18 9.21
N LEU A 215 -21.99 -5.49 9.01
CA LEU A 215 -20.89 -6.45 9.03
C LEU A 215 -19.94 -6.23 7.86
N LEU A 216 -20.48 -5.97 6.67
CA LEU A 216 -19.69 -5.67 5.47
C LEU A 216 -18.90 -4.38 5.64
N VAL A 217 -19.56 -3.30 6.10
CA VAL A 217 -18.91 -2.01 6.41
C VAL A 217 -17.73 -2.21 7.38
N TYR A 218 -17.97 -2.91 8.49
CA TYR A 218 -16.95 -3.19 9.49
C TYR A 218 -15.81 -4.06 8.94
N ASN A 219 -16.14 -5.03 8.10
CA ASN A 219 -15.15 -5.90 7.46
C ASN A 219 -14.27 -5.12 6.48
N THR A 220 -14.85 -4.32 5.57
CA THR A 220 -14.09 -3.49 4.63
C THR A 220 -13.14 -2.56 5.38
N TYR A 221 -13.63 -1.88 6.42
CA TYR A 221 -12.81 -1.01 7.27
C TYR A 221 -11.64 -1.77 7.93
N THR A 222 -11.90 -2.93 8.51
CA THR A 222 -10.84 -3.69 9.20
C THR A 222 -9.86 -4.35 8.23
N ALA A 223 -10.35 -4.85 7.09
CA ALA A 223 -9.52 -5.49 6.06
C ALA A 223 -8.53 -4.48 5.49
N LEU A 224 -8.98 -3.27 5.15
CA LEU A 224 -8.10 -2.20 4.67
C LEU A 224 -7.03 -1.82 5.68
N MET A 225 -7.41 -1.65 6.95
CA MET A 225 -6.46 -1.36 8.04
C MET A 225 -5.34 -2.43 8.17
N LEU A 226 -5.64 -3.69 7.89
CA LEU A 226 -4.70 -4.81 8.01
C LEU A 226 -3.90 -5.09 6.73
N GLN A 227 -4.50 -4.85 5.56
CA GLN A 227 -4.01 -5.35 4.27
C GLN A 227 -3.70 -4.23 3.28
N GLY A 228 -4.26 -3.04 3.47
CA GLY A 228 -4.07 -1.88 2.60
C GLY A 228 -2.60 -1.42 2.60
N ARG A 229 -2.10 -1.05 1.42
CA ARG A 229 -0.69 -0.69 1.17
C ARG A 229 -0.55 0.63 0.39
N ARG A 230 -1.48 1.58 0.60
CA ARG A 230 -1.40 2.89 -0.05
C ARG A 230 -0.58 3.93 0.74
N ASP A 231 0.19 3.47 1.72
CA ASP A 231 1.20 4.31 2.38
C ASP A 231 2.42 4.58 1.47
N LEU A 232 3.27 5.54 1.86
CA LEU A 232 4.45 5.95 1.09
C LEU A 232 5.53 4.86 0.93
N LEU A 233 5.47 3.77 1.71
CA LEU A 233 6.41 2.64 1.66
C LEU A 233 5.78 1.38 1.05
N SER A 234 4.51 1.45 0.65
CA SER A 234 3.69 0.30 0.26
C SER A 234 3.72 -0.85 1.28
N LEU A 235 3.77 -0.49 2.56
CA LEU A 235 3.64 -1.41 3.67
C LEU A 235 2.19 -1.45 4.14
N THR A 236 1.79 -2.52 4.84
CA THR A 236 0.55 -2.43 5.62
C THR A 236 0.77 -1.56 6.84
N SER A 237 -0.30 -0.94 7.37
CA SER A 237 -0.18 -0.13 8.59
C SER A 237 0.35 -0.92 9.79
N CYS A 238 0.10 -2.23 9.86
CA CYS A 238 0.69 -3.10 10.87
C CYS A 238 2.21 -3.28 10.66
N GLU A 239 2.65 -3.50 9.42
CA GLU A 239 4.07 -3.61 9.07
C GLU A 239 4.81 -2.30 9.35
N TRP A 240 4.17 -1.17 9.03
CA TRP A 240 4.70 0.15 9.29
C TRP A 240 4.83 0.44 10.80
N LEU A 241 3.79 0.17 11.59
CA LEU A 241 3.84 0.39 13.05
C LEU A 241 4.83 -0.55 13.76
N ALA A 242 5.01 -1.77 13.24
CA ALA A 242 6.07 -2.65 13.69
C ALA A 242 7.45 -2.05 13.43
N LEU A 243 7.68 -1.47 12.24
CA LEU A 243 8.91 -0.78 11.89
C LEU A 243 9.14 0.46 12.76
N TRP A 244 8.11 1.26 13.00
CA TRP A 244 8.16 2.42 13.89
C TRP A 244 8.55 2.00 15.32
N ALA A 245 7.97 0.92 15.85
CA ALA A 245 8.30 0.43 17.19
C ALA A 245 9.74 -0.15 17.29
N GLU A 246 10.31 -0.61 16.18
CA GLU A 246 11.72 -1.00 16.11
C GLU A 246 12.65 0.21 16.20
N GLN A 247 12.32 1.30 15.51
CA GLN A 247 13.20 2.47 15.37
C GLN A 247 13.06 3.48 16.53
N ASN A 248 11.85 3.67 17.06
CA ASN A 248 11.53 4.73 18.03
C ASN A 248 11.40 4.21 19.47
N ASN A 249 11.94 3.01 19.76
CA ASN A 249 11.82 2.37 21.07
C ASN A 249 10.35 2.24 21.55
N GLY A 250 9.44 2.01 20.60
CA GLY A 250 8.02 1.79 20.87
C GLY A 250 7.74 0.45 21.57
N PRO A 251 6.47 0.15 21.89
CA PRO A 251 6.09 -1.09 22.56
C PRO A 251 6.56 -2.33 21.80
N GLN A 252 7.22 -3.26 22.50
CA GLN A 252 7.81 -4.46 21.87
C GLN A 252 6.75 -5.35 21.19
N GLU A 253 5.54 -5.37 21.74
CA GLU A 253 4.41 -6.13 21.23
C GLU A 253 3.97 -5.71 19.84
N TRP A 254 4.23 -4.46 19.43
CA TRP A 254 3.88 -3.97 18.10
C TRP A 254 4.74 -4.62 17.01
N ARG A 255 5.93 -5.12 17.35
CA ARG A 255 6.84 -5.74 16.36
C ARG A 255 6.31 -7.05 15.80
N SER A 256 5.39 -7.71 16.51
CA SER A 256 4.75 -8.95 16.04
C SER A 256 3.53 -8.71 15.15
N THR A 257 3.00 -7.47 15.09
CA THR A 257 1.69 -7.22 14.45
C THR A 257 1.75 -7.28 12.93
N LYS A 258 2.94 -7.35 12.34
CA LYS A 258 3.12 -7.71 10.92
C LYS A 258 2.60 -9.12 10.57
N GLU A 259 2.34 -9.96 11.56
CA GLU A 259 1.78 -11.30 11.40
C GLU A 259 0.27 -11.27 11.66
N TYR A 260 -0.51 -11.50 10.60
CA TYR A 260 -1.96 -11.71 10.69
C TYR A 260 -2.37 -12.90 9.84
N ILE A 261 -3.51 -13.50 10.18
CA ILE A 261 -4.03 -14.68 9.52
C ILE A 261 -5.55 -14.55 9.41
N GLU A 262 -6.04 -14.43 8.18
CA GLU A 262 -7.45 -14.64 7.86
C GLU A 262 -7.64 -16.10 7.42
N SER A 263 -8.47 -16.86 8.13
CA SER A 263 -8.67 -18.27 7.82
C SER A 263 -9.97 -18.84 8.37
N PHE A 264 -10.23 -20.10 8.00
CA PHE A 264 -11.14 -20.97 8.72
C PHE A 264 -10.37 -21.72 9.80
N PHE A 265 -10.87 -21.70 11.02
CA PHE A 265 -10.25 -22.34 12.17
C PHE A 265 -11.19 -23.31 12.86
N LEU A 266 -10.74 -24.52 13.13
CA LEU A 266 -11.45 -25.44 14.01
C LEU A 266 -11.16 -25.07 15.47
N LEU A 267 -12.21 -24.92 16.28
CA LEU A 267 -12.07 -24.76 17.72
C LEU A 267 -11.67 -26.10 18.35
N THR A 268 -10.42 -26.24 18.77
CA THR A 268 -9.85 -27.51 19.29
C THR A 268 -9.74 -27.55 20.81
N GLY A 269 -9.82 -26.40 21.47
CA GLY A 269 -9.76 -26.31 22.92
C GLY A 269 -10.18 -24.95 23.44
N GLU A 270 -10.47 -24.89 24.74
CA GLU A 270 -10.84 -23.68 25.47
C GLU A 270 -10.39 -23.80 26.93
N ASP A 271 -9.81 -22.74 27.48
CA ASP A 271 -9.51 -22.59 28.91
C ASP A 271 -10.11 -21.27 29.45
N ASP A 272 -9.83 -20.89 30.70
CA ASP A 272 -10.39 -19.68 31.31
C ASP A 272 -10.10 -18.39 30.53
N GLY A 273 -8.94 -18.29 29.86
CA GLY A 273 -8.48 -17.07 29.19
C GLY A 273 -8.38 -17.17 27.66
N PHE A 274 -8.40 -18.38 27.09
CA PHE A 274 -8.00 -18.60 25.70
C PHE A 274 -8.95 -19.55 24.94
N LEU A 275 -9.02 -19.33 23.63
CA LEU A 275 -9.52 -20.27 22.64
C LEU A 275 -8.33 -20.81 21.83
N TYR A 276 -8.38 -22.10 21.49
CA TYR A 276 -7.36 -22.77 20.69
C TYR A 276 -7.91 -23.08 19.31
N LEU A 277 -7.38 -22.39 18.30
CA LEU A 277 -7.91 -22.36 16.94
C LEU A 277 -6.93 -23.01 15.98
N GLN A 278 -7.29 -24.17 15.43
CA GLN A 278 -6.48 -24.89 14.44
C GLN A 278 -6.76 -24.36 13.04
N ASP A 279 -5.74 -23.90 12.32
CA ASP A 279 -5.87 -23.45 10.93
C ASP A 279 -6.25 -24.59 9.99
N LEU A 280 -7.39 -24.46 9.33
CA LEU A 280 -7.83 -25.43 8.34
C LEU A 280 -7.27 -25.15 6.95
N CYS A 281 -6.79 -23.94 6.67
CA CYS A 281 -6.23 -23.59 5.36
C CYS A 281 -4.70 -23.63 5.32
N GLY A 282 -4.03 -23.45 6.46
CA GLY A 282 -2.58 -23.45 6.59
C GLY A 282 -1.95 -24.80 6.97
N LYS A 283 -0.88 -24.77 7.75
CA LYS A 283 -0.06 -25.93 8.16
C LYS A 283 -0.61 -26.70 9.36
N ASP A 284 -1.94 -26.70 9.54
CA ASP A 284 -2.60 -27.30 10.71
C ASP A 284 -2.08 -26.78 12.07
N GLU A 285 -1.54 -25.55 12.10
CA GLU A 285 -1.04 -24.90 13.32
C GLU A 285 -2.21 -24.51 14.24
N VAL A 286 -2.00 -24.63 15.56
CA VAL A 286 -3.00 -24.25 16.57
C VAL A 286 -2.59 -22.93 17.21
N TYR A 287 -3.43 -21.92 17.04
CA TYR A 287 -3.24 -20.60 17.59
C TYR A 287 -3.94 -20.44 18.93
N ARG A 288 -3.19 -19.93 19.91
CA ARG A 288 -3.70 -19.53 21.23
C ARG A 288 -4.20 -18.10 21.17
N VAL A 289 -5.52 -17.93 21.17
CA VAL A 289 -6.20 -16.63 20.99
C VAL A 289 -6.86 -16.18 22.29
N THR A 290 -6.62 -14.94 22.72
CA THR A 290 -7.19 -14.42 23.97
C THR A 290 -8.70 -14.19 23.87
N LYS A 291 -9.46 -14.66 24.86
CA LYS A 291 -10.92 -14.46 24.93
C LYS A 291 -11.30 -12.98 25.02
N ASP A 292 -10.43 -12.16 25.59
CA ASP A 292 -10.63 -10.70 25.71
C ASP A 292 -10.79 -9.99 24.36
N SER A 293 -10.35 -10.62 23.26
CA SER A 293 -10.48 -10.08 21.90
C SER A 293 -11.76 -10.49 21.18
N PHE A 294 -12.60 -11.34 21.79
CA PHE A 294 -13.85 -11.79 21.20
C PHE A 294 -15.06 -11.14 21.88
N ASP A 295 -16.10 -10.87 21.09
CA ASP A 295 -17.46 -10.79 21.64
C ASP A 295 -17.96 -12.21 21.95
N LEU A 296 -17.74 -12.68 23.18
CA LEU A 296 -18.14 -14.02 23.62
C LEU A 296 -19.65 -14.28 23.49
N SER A 297 -20.49 -13.24 23.44
CA SER A 297 -21.93 -13.40 23.26
C SER A 297 -22.28 -13.84 21.84
N SER A 298 -21.50 -13.38 20.84
CA SER A 298 -21.64 -13.77 19.43
C SER A 298 -21.22 -15.21 19.15
N ILE A 299 -20.41 -15.81 20.04
CA ILE A 299 -19.88 -17.17 19.92
C ILE A 299 -20.31 -18.09 21.08
N LYS A 300 -21.43 -17.79 21.72
CA LYS A 300 -21.92 -18.53 22.90
C LYS A 300 -22.24 -20.01 22.63
N ASP A 301 -22.64 -20.33 21.40
CA ASP A 301 -23.06 -21.67 20.97
C ASP A 301 -21.90 -22.51 20.42
N ARG A 302 -20.65 -22.04 20.59
CA ARG A 302 -19.44 -22.75 20.16
C ARG A 302 -19.30 -24.10 20.86
N GLN A 303 -18.78 -25.08 20.12
CA GLN A 303 -18.53 -26.42 20.60
C GLN A 303 -17.11 -26.84 20.21
N VAL A 304 -16.31 -27.19 21.22
CA VAL A 304 -14.96 -27.68 21.04
C VAL A 304 -14.98 -28.99 20.25
N GLY A 305 -14.15 -29.07 19.21
CA GLY A 305 -14.06 -30.21 18.29
C GLY A 305 -15.04 -30.18 17.13
N GLU A 306 -16.02 -29.27 17.13
CA GLU A 306 -17.03 -29.19 16.06
C GLU A 306 -17.06 -27.83 15.38
N SER A 307 -17.11 -26.74 16.14
CA SER A 307 -17.32 -25.41 15.59
C SER A 307 -16.13 -24.89 14.78
N VAL A 308 -16.43 -24.24 13.67
CA VAL A 308 -15.46 -23.62 12.76
C VAL A 308 -15.64 -22.10 12.78
N ALA A 309 -14.58 -21.36 13.06
CA ALA A 309 -14.56 -19.90 13.00
C ALA A 309 -13.96 -19.42 11.67
N LEU A 310 -14.68 -18.61 10.91
CA LEU A 310 -14.08 -17.76 9.90
C LEU A 310 -13.75 -16.42 10.56
N CYS A 311 -12.48 -16.12 10.72
CA CYS A 311 -12.04 -14.88 11.36
C CYS A 311 -10.64 -14.45 10.92
N THR A 312 -10.29 -13.23 11.28
CA THR A 312 -8.92 -12.72 11.19
C THR A 312 -8.30 -12.66 12.57
N LEU A 313 -7.08 -13.17 12.68
CA LEU A 313 -6.26 -13.16 13.88
C LEU A 313 -5.04 -12.27 13.65
N LEU A 314 -4.70 -11.45 14.63
CA LEU A 314 -3.52 -10.60 14.63
C LEU A 314 -2.59 -10.98 15.79
N HIS A 315 -1.32 -11.17 15.51
CA HIS A 315 -0.34 -11.53 16.53
C HIS A 315 0.12 -10.29 17.31
N TYR A 316 -0.06 -10.29 18.63
CA TYR A 316 0.34 -9.18 19.49
C TYR A 316 1.10 -9.71 20.72
N GLY A 317 2.41 -9.44 20.75
CA GLY A 317 3.29 -9.89 21.82
C GLY A 317 3.45 -11.41 21.83
N LYS A 318 2.73 -12.10 22.72
CA LYS A 318 2.82 -13.56 22.92
C LYS A 318 1.51 -14.30 22.65
N VAL A 319 0.48 -13.58 22.20
CA VAL A 319 -0.88 -14.11 22.02
C VAL A 319 -1.45 -13.63 20.71
N TRP A 320 -2.37 -14.41 20.16
CA TRP A 320 -3.20 -14.00 19.04
C TRP A 320 -4.45 -13.30 19.55
N ASN A 321 -4.95 -12.33 18.78
CA ASN A 321 -6.17 -11.61 19.07
C ASN A 321 -7.08 -11.67 17.85
N GLN A 322 -8.38 -11.86 18.07
CA GLN A 322 -9.37 -11.69 17.02
C GLN A 322 -9.45 -10.21 16.63
N ILE A 323 -9.50 -9.95 15.33
CA ILE A 323 -9.69 -8.62 14.76
C ILE A 323 -10.53 -8.75 13.49
N GLY A 324 -11.42 -7.79 13.24
CA GLY A 324 -12.25 -7.78 12.02
C GLY A 324 -13.36 -8.81 12.04
N ILE A 325 -13.62 -9.45 10.89
CA ILE A 325 -14.75 -10.36 10.75
C ILE A 325 -14.67 -11.53 11.71
N MET A 326 -15.83 -11.90 12.26
CA MET A 326 -16.01 -13.11 13.05
C MET A 326 -17.32 -13.76 12.62
N SER A 327 -17.23 -15.00 12.13
CA SER A 327 -18.40 -15.84 11.85
C SER A 327 -18.16 -17.21 12.44
N LEU A 328 -19.10 -17.66 13.28
CA LEU A 328 -19.08 -18.98 13.87
C LEU A 328 -20.00 -19.91 13.09
N LEU A 329 -19.44 -21.00 12.61
CA LEU A 329 -20.14 -22.05 11.88
C LEU A 329 -20.24 -23.29 12.78
N PRO A 330 -21.38 -23.98 12.81
CA PRO A 330 -21.60 -25.07 13.75
C PRO A 330 -20.69 -26.27 13.49
N SER A 331 -20.37 -26.55 12.22
CA SER A 331 -19.53 -27.70 11.83
C SER A 331 -18.90 -27.54 10.45
N LEU A 332 -17.87 -28.35 10.17
CA LEU A 332 -17.19 -28.44 8.87
C LEU A 332 -18.02 -29.25 7.84
N ASN A 333 -19.03 -28.62 7.26
CA ASN A 333 -19.85 -29.20 6.19
C ASN A 333 -19.11 -29.20 4.82
N ASN A 334 -19.75 -29.75 3.78
CA ASN A 334 -19.12 -29.87 2.46
C ASN A 334 -18.83 -28.50 1.81
N ASP A 335 -19.69 -27.51 1.97
CA ASP A 335 -19.50 -26.18 1.39
C ASP A 335 -18.29 -25.48 2.02
N ILE A 336 -18.13 -25.61 3.34
CA ILE A 336 -16.98 -25.05 4.06
C ILE A 336 -15.70 -25.78 3.67
N LYS A 337 -15.72 -27.10 3.45
CA LYS A 337 -14.54 -27.84 2.96
C LYS A 337 -14.07 -27.33 1.60
N GLN A 338 -15.00 -27.08 0.67
CA GLN A 338 -14.67 -26.51 -0.63
C GLN A 338 -14.10 -25.08 -0.49
N ALA A 339 -14.66 -24.27 0.39
CA ALA A 339 -14.13 -22.93 0.68
C ALA A 339 -12.72 -22.98 1.29
N VAL A 340 -12.47 -23.93 2.20
CA VAL A 340 -11.15 -24.18 2.82
C VAL A 340 -10.11 -24.58 1.78
N GLU A 341 -10.44 -25.52 0.89
CA GLU A 341 -9.56 -25.95 -0.20
C GLU A 341 -9.27 -24.78 -1.16
N SER A 342 -10.30 -24.02 -1.54
CA SER A 342 -10.15 -22.85 -2.41
C SER A 342 -9.24 -21.79 -1.78
N LEU A 343 -9.41 -21.49 -0.49
CA LEU A 343 -8.56 -20.51 0.21
C LEU A 343 -7.12 -21.02 0.38
N ARG A 344 -6.93 -22.32 0.63
CA ARG A 344 -5.60 -22.95 0.70
C ARG A 344 -4.87 -22.85 -0.63
N ASP A 345 -5.52 -23.17 -1.74
CA ASP A 345 -4.90 -23.09 -3.07
C ASP A 345 -4.50 -21.65 -3.43
N LYS A 346 -5.34 -20.67 -3.08
CA LYS A 346 -5.01 -19.23 -3.23
C LYS A 346 -3.79 -18.81 -2.42
N LYS A 347 -3.71 -19.19 -1.14
CA LYS A 347 -2.59 -18.84 -0.25
C LYS A 347 -1.25 -19.43 -0.72
N GLU A 348 -1.28 -20.61 -1.31
CA GLU A 348 -0.06 -21.32 -1.72
C GLU A 348 0.41 -20.99 -3.15
N HIS A 349 -0.39 -20.25 -3.93
CA HIS A 349 -0.16 -19.98 -5.36
C HIS A 349 0.11 -21.25 -6.18
N ARG A 350 -0.58 -22.36 -5.87
CA ARG A 350 -0.28 -23.67 -6.46
C ARG A 350 -0.46 -23.69 -7.97
N ASN A 351 -1.55 -23.08 -8.45
CA ASN A 351 -1.86 -23.03 -9.87
C ASN A 351 -0.84 -22.17 -10.61
N GLU A 352 -0.52 -20.99 -10.07
CA GLU A 352 0.44 -20.05 -10.65
C GLU A 352 1.83 -20.68 -10.74
N LYS A 353 2.29 -21.35 -9.67
CA LYS A 353 3.57 -22.08 -9.66
C LYS A 353 3.62 -23.21 -10.66
N ALA A 354 2.57 -24.03 -10.76
CA ALA A 354 2.51 -25.11 -11.73
C ALA A 354 2.57 -24.59 -13.17
N VAL A 355 1.79 -23.53 -13.47
CA VAL A 355 1.80 -22.86 -14.78
C VAL A 355 3.19 -22.28 -15.10
N TYR A 356 3.85 -21.67 -14.12
CA TYR A 356 5.21 -21.15 -14.25
C TYR A 356 6.23 -22.26 -14.58
N GLU A 357 6.20 -23.38 -13.85
CA GLU A 357 7.12 -24.51 -14.08
C GLU A 357 6.97 -25.10 -15.49
N ASP A 358 5.74 -25.25 -15.97
CA ASP A 358 5.47 -25.70 -17.34
C ASP A 358 5.99 -24.70 -18.38
N PHE A 359 5.81 -23.39 -18.13
CA PHE A 359 6.30 -22.35 -19.03
C PHE A 359 7.83 -22.31 -19.11
N ILE A 360 8.52 -22.39 -17.98
CA ILE A 360 9.98 -22.44 -17.93
C ILE A 360 10.50 -23.69 -18.65
N ARG A 361 9.82 -24.83 -18.53
CA ARG A 361 10.17 -26.06 -19.25
C ARG A 361 10.00 -25.90 -20.77
N ALA A 362 8.87 -25.35 -21.21
CA ALA A 362 8.55 -25.15 -22.63
C ALA A 362 9.48 -24.16 -23.34
N THR A 363 9.95 -23.13 -22.62
CA THR A 363 10.85 -22.10 -23.15
C THR A 363 12.34 -22.43 -23.03
N GLY A 364 12.68 -23.58 -22.44
CA GLY A 364 14.07 -23.96 -22.20
C GLY A 364 14.77 -23.08 -21.15
N GLY A 365 14.05 -22.63 -20.13
CA GLY A 365 14.58 -21.85 -19.02
C GLY A 365 14.34 -20.35 -19.07
N LYS A 366 13.66 -19.83 -20.11
CA LYS A 366 13.47 -18.38 -20.30
C LYS A 366 12.14 -17.90 -19.71
N PRO A 367 12.11 -16.82 -18.91
CA PRO A 367 10.85 -16.29 -18.36
C PRO A 367 10.01 -15.48 -19.35
N PHE A 368 10.46 -15.38 -20.62
CA PHE A 368 9.78 -14.64 -21.68
C PHE A 368 9.72 -15.45 -22.97
N TYR A 369 8.63 -15.31 -23.70
CA TYR A 369 8.47 -15.82 -25.06
C TYR A 369 7.78 -14.78 -25.95
N PHE A 370 8.46 -14.37 -27.03
CA PHE A 370 7.97 -13.32 -27.94
C PHE A 370 7.29 -13.96 -29.14
N CYS A 371 5.98 -13.72 -29.31
CA CYS A 371 5.24 -14.22 -30.47
C CYS A 371 5.01 -13.12 -31.51
N LYS A 372 5.11 -13.49 -32.79
CA LYS A 372 4.86 -12.61 -33.92
C LYS A 372 3.37 -12.51 -34.28
N SER A 373 2.59 -13.51 -33.89
CA SER A 373 1.18 -13.60 -34.22
C SER A 373 0.36 -14.30 -33.16
N ARG A 374 -0.97 -14.14 -33.26
CA ARG A 374 -1.92 -14.92 -32.46
C ARG A 374 -1.76 -16.42 -32.67
N GLN A 375 -1.50 -16.85 -33.90
CA GLN A 375 -1.39 -18.27 -34.22
C GLN A 375 -0.17 -18.88 -33.52
N GLU A 376 0.97 -18.19 -33.55
CA GLU A 376 2.19 -18.64 -32.86
C GLU A 376 2.01 -18.74 -31.35
N MET A 377 1.25 -17.81 -30.74
CA MET A 377 0.88 -17.91 -29.33
C MET A 377 -0.02 -19.12 -29.06
N ILE A 378 -1.05 -19.35 -29.89
CA ILE A 378 -1.92 -20.52 -29.76
C ILE A 378 -1.09 -21.80 -29.91
N ASP A 379 -0.24 -21.87 -30.93
CA ASP A 379 0.59 -23.05 -31.20
C ASP A 379 1.56 -23.34 -30.06
N PHE A 380 2.16 -22.30 -29.46
CA PHE A 380 3.00 -22.45 -28.27
C PHE A 380 2.19 -22.99 -27.08
N LEU A 381 1.01 -22.40 -26.81
CA LEU A 381 0.16 -22.83 -25.70
C LEU A 381 -0.37 -24.27 -25.89
N THR A 382 -0.69 -24.68 -27.11
CA THR A 382 -1.29 -26.00 -27.37
C THR A 382 -0.26 -27.11 -27.56
N HIS A 383 0.85 -26.85 -28.26
CA HIS A 383 1.83 -27.87 -28.59
C HIS A 383 2.96 -27.96 -27.57
N GLU A 384 3.51 -26.81 -27.15
CA GLU A 384 4.63 -26.77 -26.20
C GLU A 384 4.15 -26.88 -24.75
N MET A 385 3.15 -26.08 -24.38
CA MET A 385 2.55 -26.09 -23.04
C MET A 385 1.46 -27.16 -22.85
N LYS A 386 1.00 -27.80 -23.92
CA LYS A 386 -0.04 -28.85 -23.91
C LYS A 386 -1.40 -28.41 -23.34
N TYR A 387 -1.70 -27.11 -23.38
CA TYR A 387 -2.97 -26.58 -22.91
C TYR A 387 -4.06 -26.81 -23.95
N ARG A 388 -5.28 -27.09 -23.46
CA ARG A 388 -6.46 -27.20 -24.32
C ARG A 388 -7.13 -25.84 -24.39
N THR A 389 -7.32 -25.31 -25.60
CA THR A 389 -8.16 -24.14 -25.80
C THR A 389 -9.62 -24.53 -25.56
N ALA A 390 -10.31 -23.81 -24.67
CA ALA A 390 -11.75 -23.97 -24.48
C ALA A 390 -12.49 -23.63 -25.78
N GLU A 391 -13.50 -24.43 -26.13
CA GLU A 391 -14.36 -24.16 -27.29
C GLU A 391 -15.04 -22.79 -27.14
N GLY A 392 -14.97 -21.95 -28.17
CA GLY A 392 -15.60 -20.62 -28.18
C GLY A 392 -14.78 -19.49 -27.54
N LEU A 393 -13.54 -19.73 -27.08
CA LEU A 393 -12.69 -18.67 -26.52
C LEU A 393 -12.37 -17.57 -27.55
N LYS A 394 -12.87 -16.36 -27.31
CA LYS A 394 -12.53 -15.16 -28.09
C LYS A 394 -11.29 -14.49 -27.49
N LEU A 395 -10.13 -14.68 -28.12
CA LEU A 395 -8.91 -13.96 -27.74
C LEU A 395 -8.89 -12.54 -28.34
N PRO A 396 -8.23 -11.57 -27.69
CA PRO A 396 -8.05 -10.22 -28.20
C PRO A 396 -7.41 -10.18 -29.60
N SER A 397 -7.70 -9.13 -30.37
CA SER A 397 -7.05 -8.91 -31.66
C SER A 397 -5.60 -8.47 -31.46
N ILE A 398 -4.67 -9.17 -32.10
CA ILE A 398 -3.23 -8.87 -32.04
C ILE A 398 -2.84 -8.12 -33.31
N ARG A 399 -2.19 -6.97 -33.16
CA ARG A 399 -1.66 -6.21 -34.28
C ARG A 399 -0.30 -6.77 -34.68
N ALA A 400 -0.22 -7.34 -35.88
CA ALA A 400 0.98 -8.00 -36.41
C ALA A 400 2.26 -7.12 -36.41
N LYS A 401 2.14 -5.79 -36.34
CA LYS A 401 3.27 -4.86 -36.30
C LYS A 401 4.04 -4.86 -34.97
N HIS A 402 3.40 -5.25 -33.87
CA HIS A 402 3.97 -5.07 -32.53
C HIS A 402 4.27 -6.39 -31.81
N GLY A 403 3.75 -7.53 -32.26
CA GLY A 403 3.92 -8.80 -31.56
C GLY A 403 3.24 -8.83 -30.19
N LEU A 404 3.49 -9.89 -29.42
CA LEU A 404 3.06 -10.03 -28.02
C LEU A 404 4.15 -10.73 -27.20
N ILE A 405 4.07 -10.59 -25.88
CA ILE A 405 5.01 -11.21 -24.95
C ILE A 405 4.23 -12.12 -24.02
N LEU A 406 4.64 -13.39 -23.93
CA LEU A 406 4.27 -14.27 -22.83
C LEU A 406 5.34 -14.13 -21.75
N MET A 407 4.91 -13.88 -20.53
CA MET A 407 5.77 -13.67 -19.37
C MET A 407 5.32 -14.58 -18.25
N ALA A 408 6.25 -15.15 -17.50
CA ALA A 408 5.87 -15.98 -16.38
C ALA A 408 6.73 -15.75 -15.14
N SER A 409 6.07 -15.86 -13.98
CA SER A 409 6.70 -15.82 -12.66
C SER A 409 5.97 -16.76 -11.69
N PRO A 410 6.60 -17.16 -10.58
CA PRO A 410 5.95 -18.00 -9.57
C PRO A 410 4.70 -17.40 -8.93
N ARG A 411 4.56 -16.07 -8.94
CA ARG A 411 3.43 -15.36 -8.28
C ARG A 411 2.29 -15.06 -9.23
N THR A 412 2.60 -14.59 -10.44
CA THR A 412 1.59 -14.26 -11.46
C THR A 412 1.19 -15.48 -12.29
N GLY A 413 2.02 -16.53 -12.35
CA GLY A 413 1.83 -17.63 -13.28
C GLY A 413 2.15 -17.18 -14.70
N LEU A 414 1.26 -17.43 -15.66
CA LEU A 414 1.42 -16.98 -17.05
C LEU A 414 0.64 -15.68 -17.30
N TYR A 415 1.34 -14.66 -17.79
CA TYR A 415 0.76 -13.39 -18.20
C TYR A 415 0.98 -13.14 -19.70
N ILE A 416 -0.07 -12.65 -20.37
CA ILE A 416 -0.06 -12.40 -21.81
C ILE A 416 -0.14 -10.90 -22.08
N GLN A 417 0.99 -10.30 -22.43
CA GLN A 417 1.09 -8.90 -22.81
C GLN A 417 0.76 -8.73 -24.30
N THR A 418 -0.42 -8.19 -24.60
CA THR A 418 -0.89 -8.00 -26.00
C THR A 418 -0.55 -6.63 -26.59
N GLN A 419 0.02 -5.72 -25.80
CA GLN A 419 0.38 -4.36 -26.20
C GLN A 419 1.78 -3.99 -25.71
N LEU A 420 2.42 -2.98 -26.30
CA LEU A 420 3.72 -2.45 -25.84
C LEU A 420 4.90 -3.44 -25.94
N CYS A 421 4.74 -4.52 -26.70
CA CYS A 421 5.84 -5.45 -26.95
C CYS A 421 7.04 -4.74 -27.61
N GLU A 422 6.79 -3.69 -28.40
CA GLU A 422 7.84 -2.85 -28.98
C GLU A 422 8.70 -2.08 -27.94
N CYS A 423 8.28 -2.02 -26.68
CA CYS A 423 8.98 -1.29 -25.62
C CYS A 423 10.00 -2.15 -24.86
N VAL A 424 9.94 -3.47 -25.00
CA VAL A 424 10.77 -4.41 -24.21
C VAL A 424 12.03 -4.78 -24.99
N LYS A 425 13.19 -4.31 -24.54
CA LYS A 425 14.45 -4.61 -25.19
C LYS A 425 14.91 -6.03 -24.86
N SER A 426 15.04 -6.87 -25.87
CA SER A 426 15.58 -8.22 -25.76
C SER A 426 16.21 -8.65 -27.08
N PRO A 427 17.30 -9.44 -27.08
CA PRO A 427 17.80 -10.10 -28.29
C PRO A 427 16.74 -10.99 -28.97
N ASP A 428 15.82 -11.54 -28.18
CA ASP A 428 14.73 -12.39 -28.66
C ASP A 428 13.50 -11.60 -29.14
N ASN A 429 13.49 -10.27 -28.98
CA ASN A 429 12.36 -9.42 -29.39
C ASN A 429 12.63 -8.71 -30.72
N PRO A 430 12.09 -9.22 -31.86
CA PRO A 430 12.27 -8.57 -33.16
C PRO A 430 11.43 -7.29 -33.33
N PHE A 431 10.54 -6.97 -32.38
CA PHE A 431 9.60 -5.83 -32.47
C PHE A 431 10.07 -4.58 -31.74
N TYR A 432 11.18 -4.66 -31.01
CA TYR A 432 11.67 -3.54 -30.19
C TYR A 432 11.95 -2.29 -31.03
N ASP A 433 11.41 -1.15 -30.58
CA ASP A 433 11.55 0.17 -31.17
C ASP A 433 11.89 1.17 -30.07
N ALA A 434 13.13 1.66 -30.05
CA ALA A 434 13.62 2.57 -29.01
C ALA A 434 12.82 3.89 -28.94
N LYS A 435 12.28 4.38 -30.06
CA LYS A 435 11.49 5.61 -30.09
C LYS A 435 10.11 5.38 -29.48
N ALA A 436 9.48 4.25 -29.79
CA ALA A 436 8.23 3.87 -29.16
C ALA A 436 8.42 3.59 -27.66
N ALA A 437 9.50 2.90 -27.30
CA ALA A 437 9.89 2.63 -25.91
C ALA A 437 10.05 3.91 -25.10
N ALA A 438 10.75 4.93 -25.64
CA ALA A 438 10.91 6.23 -24.99
C ALA A 438 9.58 6.92 -24.67
N GLN A 439 8.54 6.68 -25.47
CA GLN A 439 7.23 7.31 -25.29
C GLN A 439 6.28 6.53 -24.38
N LYS A 440 6.43 5.20 -24.29
CA LYS A 440 5.40 4.33 -23.70
C LYS A 440 5.91 3.41 -22.61
N ALA A 441 7.20 3.10 -22.55
CA ALA A 441 7.76 2.11 -21.63
C ALA A 441 7.59 2.52 -20.15
N LEU A 442 7.38 3.81 -19.86
CA LEU A 442 7.06 4.32 -18.53
C LEU A 442 5.87 3.59 -17.88
N SER A 443 4.88 3.19 -18.68
CA SER A 443 3.69 2.49 -18.19
C SER A 443 4.00 1.14 -17.54
N PHE A 444 5.08 0.45 -17.95
CA PHE A 444 5.50 -0.79 -17.27
C PHE A 444 5.96 -0.53 -15.83
N LEU A 445 6.39 0.68 -15.49
CA LEU A 445 6.90 1.02 -14.16
C LEU A 445 5.86 1.68 -13.27
N LEU A 446 4.85 2.34 -13.84
CA LEU A 446 3.92 3.20 -13.09
C LEU A 446 2.44 2.82 -13.24
N SER A 447 2.08 1.82 -14.04
CA SER A 447 0.68 1.49 -14.34
C SER A 447 0.37 0.03 -14.00
N PRO A 448 -0.28 -0.23 -12.84
CA PRO A 448 -0.63 -1.59 -12.41
C PRO A 448 -1.59 -2.33 -13.35
N ASP A 449 -2.40 -1.60 -14.12
CA ASP A 449 -3.30 -2.16 -15.14
C ASP A 449 -2.56 -2.67 -16.38
N VAL A 450 -1.30 -2.27 -16.56
CA VAL A 450 -0.50 -2.60 -17.76
C VAL A 450 0.28 -3.88 -17.57
N ILE A 451 0.83 -4.13 -16.38
CA ILE A 451 1.64 -5.31 -16.09
C ILE A 451 1.53 -5.65 -14.60
N PRO A 452 1.58 -6.94 -14.20
CA PRO A 452 1.75 -7.34 -12.82
C PRO A 452 3.08 -6.85 -12.21
N TYR A 453 3.05 -6.52 -10.92
CA TYR A 453 4.18 -5.92 -10.19
C TYR A 453 5.49 -6.72 -10.32
N ASP A 454 5.43 -8.01 -10.05
CA ASP A 454 6.59 -8.91 -10.06
C ASP A 454 7.19 -9.05 -11.47
N LEU A 455 6.37 -9.01 -12.51
CA LEU A 455 6.84 -8.98 -13.89
C LEU A 455 7.47 -7.63 -14.26
N SER A 456 6.97 -6.51 -13.71
CA SER A 456 7.63 -5.20 -13.84
C SER A 456 9.02 -5.23 -13.21
N CYS A 457 9.15 -5.70 -11.96
CA CYS A 457 10.44 -5.88 -11.29
C CYS A 457 11.40 -6.76 -12.12
N MET A 458 10.90 -7.86 -12.67
CA MET A 458 11.68 -8.78 -13.49
C MET A 458 12.23 -8.13 -14.78
N LEU A 459 11.43 -7.28 -15.43
CA LEU A 459 11.87 -6.50 -16.61
C LEU A 459 12.94 -5.47 -16.25
N GLN A 460 12.81 -4.82 -15.09
CA GLN A 460 13.78 -3.86 -14.57
C GLN A 460 15.12 -4.54 -14.27
N ASP A 461 15.13 -5.67 -13.53
CA ASP A 461 16.36 -6.38 -13.15
C ASP A 461 17.14 -6.94 -14.34
N ARG A 462 16.43 -7.25 -15.42
CA ARG A 462 17.04 -7.74 -16.67
C ARG A 462 17.44 -6.61 -17.61
N GLY A 463 17.26 -5.34 -17.21
CA GLY A 463 17.60 -4.18 -18.02
C GLY A 463 16.81 -4.09 -19.33
N MET A 464 15.58 -4.60 -19.35
CA MET A 464 14.76 -4.72 -20.57
C MET A 464 13.94 -3.46 -20.87
N LEU A 465 13.99 -2.44 -20.00
CA LEU A 465 13.30 -1.16 -20.17
C LEU A 465 14.26 0.05 -20.21
N PRO A 466 15.35 0.03 -21.01
CA PRO A 466 16.40 1.04 -20.91
C PRO A 466 15.99 2.41 -21.46
N ASP A 467 14.98 2.48 -22.33
CA ASP A 467 14.52 3.75 -22.90
C ASP A 467 13.36 4.36 -22.13
N ALA A 468 12.82 3.68 -21.12
CA ALA A 468 11.81 4.26 -20.25
C ALA A 468 12.35 5.55 -19.63
N MET A 469 11.57 6.64 -19.72
CA MET A 469 11.95 7.95 -19.21
C MET A 469 10.74 8.69 -18.64
N LEU A 470 11.01 9.54 -17.67
CA LEU A 470 10.07 10.56 -17.23
C LEU A 470 10.36 11.86 -17.99
N ASN A 471 9.32 12.54 -18.48
CA ASN A 471 9.49 13.83 -19.16
C ASN A 471 10.15 14.85 -18.22
N SER A 472 11.28 15.43 -18.63
CA SER A 472 12.05 16.39 -17.83
C SER A 472 12.42 17.62 -18.64
N LEU A 473 12.38 18.79 -17.99
CA LEU A 473 12.86 20.06 -18.57
C LEU A 473 14.37 20.06 -18.84
N LYS A 474 15.12 19.14 -18.21
CA LYS A 474 16.57 18.95 -18.39
C LYS A 474 16.92 18.05 -19.60
N GLY A 475 15.92 17.56 -20.33
CA GLY A 475 16.08 16.74 -21.53
C GLY A 475 15.90 15.23 -21.31
N GLU A 476 15.81 14.48 -22.41
CA GLU A 476 15.46 13.04 -22.41
C GLU A 476 16.49 12.17 -21.69
N GLU A 477 17.78 12.42 -21.88
CA GLU A 477 18.84 11.61 -21.24
C GLU A 477 18.78 11.73 -19.71
N TYR A 478 18.54 12.95 -19.21
CA TYR A 478 18.34 13.18 -17.80
C TYR A 478 17.08 12.47 -17.29
N GLY A 479 15.96 12.61 -17.99
CA GLY A 479 14.70 11.96 -17.65
C GLY A 479 14.78 10.43 -17.58
N ARG A 480 15.59 9.82 -18.46
CA ARG A 480 15.92 8.40 -18.42
C ARG A 480 16.73 8.05 -17.17
N LYS A 481 17.84 8.76 -16.91
CA LYS A 481 18.68 8.51 -15.72
C LYS A 481 17.89 8.66 -14.43
N PHE A 482 17.10 9.72 -14.34
CA PHE A 482 16.21 9.98 -13.20
C PHE A 482 15.24 8.83 -12.97
N LEU A 483 14.55 8.37 -14.01
CA LEU A 483 13.62 7.24 -13.88
C LEU A 483 14.34 5.98 -13.42
N GLN A 484 15.47 5.63 -14.04
CA GLN A 484 16.21 4.41 -13.68
C GLN A 484 16.70 4.44 -12.22
N GLN A 485 17.14 5.60 -11.73
CA GLN A 485 17.57 5.78 -10.33
C GLN A 485 16.41 5.65 -9.34
N ASN A 486 15.20 6.05 -9.73
CA ASN A 486 14.02 6.07 -8.86
C ASN A 486 13.00 4.96 -9.17
N ALA A 487 13.32 4.04 -10.09
CA ALA A 487 12.41 3.04 -10.61
C ALA A 487 11.85 2.14 -9.50
N HIS A 488 12.70 1.74 -8.54
CA HIS A 488 12.29 0.92 -7.41
C HIS A 488 11.22 1.62 -6.55
N PHE A 489 11.48 2.86 -6.11
CA PHE A 489 10.50 3.62 -5.32
C PHE A 489 9.21 3.87 -6.10
N LEU A 490 9.32 4.30 -7.37
CA LEU A 490 8.17 4.63 -8.19
C LEU A 490 7.29 3.40 -8.46
N THR A 491 7.90 2.25 -8.78
CA THR A 491 7.13 1.02 -9.00
C THR A 491 6.44 0.56 -7.73
N ASP A 492 7.09 0.61 -6.57
CA ASP A 492 6.45 0.28 -5.29
C ASP A 492 5.26 1.22 -5.03
N TYR A 493 5.50 2.54 -5.10
CA TYR A 493 4.52 3.59 -4.85
C TYR A 493 3.27 3.50 -5.74
N PHE A 494 3.44 3.32 -7.06
CA PHE A 494 2.31 3.29 -7.99
C PHE A 494 1.57 1.94 -7.99
N PHE A 495 2.24 0.85 -7.62
CA PHE A 495 1.62 -0.47 -7.57
C PHE A 495 1.02 -0.81 -6.21
N HIS A 496 1.34 -0.03 -5.18
CA HIS A 496 0.96 -0.34 -3.80
C HIS A 496 1.49 -1.73 -3.39
N ARG A 497 2.73 -2.00 -3.78
CA ARG A 497 3.45 -3.27 -3.57
C ARG A 497 4.85 -2.99 -3.05
N CYS A 498 5.40 -3.95 -2.33
CA CYS A 498 6.71 -3.85 -1.71
C CYS A 498 7.62 -4.94 -2.24
N ARG A 499 8.75 -4.56 -2.83
CA ARG A 499 9.61 -5.50 -3.57
C ARG A 499 10.08 -6.68 -2.74
N GLU A 500 10.45 -6.41 -1.50
CA GLU A 500 10.94 -7.38 -0.52
C GLU A 500 9.89 -8.44 -0.13
N LYS A 501 8.62 -8.18 -0.42
CA LYS A 501 7.48 -9.03 -0.03
C LYS A 501 6.80 -9.67 -1.23
N ASP A 502 6.73 -8.93 -2.34
CA ASP A 502 5.90 -9.25 -3.49
C ASP A 502 6.71 -9.67 -4.72
N TYR A 503 8.04 -9.65 -4.65
CA TYR A 503 8.93 -10.09 -5.72
C TYR A 503 10.01 -11.06 -5.21
N ASP A 504 9.97 -12.30 -5.70
CA ASP A 504 11.03 -13.29 -5.47
C ASP A 504 11.97 -13.27 -6.70
N ALA A 505 13.21 -12.82 -6.51
CA ALA A 505 14.19 -12.59 -7.58
C ALA A 505 14.70 -13.86 -8.26
#